data_AF-A0A6A3PU64-F1
#
_entry.id   AF-A0A6A3PU64-F1
#
_cell.length_a   1.000
_cell.length_b   1.000
_cell.length_c   1.000
_cell.angle_alpha   90.00
_cell.angle_beta   90.00
_cell.angle_gamma   90.00
#
_symmetry.space_group_name_H-M   'P 1'
#
loop_
_entity.id
_entity.type
_entity.pdbx_description
1 polymer ?
#
loop_
_entity_poly.entity_id
_entity_poly.type
_entity_poly.pdbx_seq_one_letter_code
_entity_poly.pdbx_strand_id
1 'polypeptide(L)' 'MLAKCSAEGMEIEQCDVDTAFRYGKLKEEIYMELPEGLRELLELAEAQGEDDVVYMLLQILTGHCGAPVV' A
#
# COMPACT_ATOMS: atom_id res chain seq x y z
N MET A 1 10.99 9.50 -23.08
CA MET A 1 10.51 8.34 -23.85
C MET A 1 9.02 8.47 -24.18
N LEU A 2 8.14 8.65 -23.20
CA LEU A 2 6.69 8.84 -23.39
C LEU A 2 6.31 10.00 -24.34
N ALA A 3 6.95 11.16 -24.22
CA ALA A 3 6.68 12.31 -25.10
C ALA A 3 6.96 12.01 -26.58
N LYS A 4 7.95 11.16 -26.88
CA LYS A 4 8.28 10.73 -28.24
C LYS A 4 7.23 9.75 -28.78
N CYS A 5 6.83 8.75 -27.98
CA CYS A 5 5.78 7.80 -28.35
C CYS A 5 4.45 8.51 -28.65
N SER A 6 4.10 9.54 -27.86
CA SER A 6 2.92 10.37 -28.13
C SER A 6 3.04 11.16 -29.45
N ALA A 7 4.20 11.76 -29.71
CA ALA A 7 4.46 12.48 -30.96
C ALA A 7 4.44 11.57 -32.20
N GLU A 8 4.79 10.30 -32.03
CA GLU A 8 4.75 9.27 -33.08
C GLU A 8 3.36 8.61 -33.22
N GLY A 9 2.35 9.08 -32.46
CA GLY A 9 0.97 8.59 -32.55
C GLY A 9 0.76 7.20 -31.94
N MET A 10 1.68 6.73 -31.11
CA MET A 10 1.53 5.46 -30.39
C MET A 10 0.50 5.60 -29.27
N GLU A 11 -0.27 4.54 -29.03
CA GLU A 11 -1.20 4.46 -27.91
C GLU A 11 -0.42 4.42 -26.59
N ILE A 12 -0.85 5.23 -25.63
CA ILE A 12 -0.29 5.28 -24.28
C ILE A 12 -1.39 4.88 -23.30
N GLU A 13 -1.17 3.78 -22.60
CA GLU A 13 -2.04 3.30 -21.53
C GLU A 13 -1.41 3.65 -20.17
N GLN A 14 -2.19 4.30 -19.31
CA GLN A 14 -1.79 4.56 -17.93
C GLN A 14 -2.45 3.51 -17.03
N CYS A 15 -1.64 2.86 -16.20
CA CYS A 15 -2.10 1.86 -15.25
C CYS A 15 -1.72 2.30 -13.83
N ASP A 16 -2.65 2.14 -12.89
CA ASP A 16 -2.35 2.30 -11.46
C ASP A 16 -1.42 1.17 -11.00
N VAL A 17 -0.26 1.56 -10.47
CA VAL A 17 0.75 0.64 -9.93
C VAL A 17 1.02 0.89 -8.45
N ASP A 18 0.27 1.80 -7.81
CA ASP A 18 0.49 2.18 -6.41
C ASP A 18 0.33 0.99 -5.46
N THR A 19 -0.49 0.01 -5.85
CA THR A 19 -0.71 -1.22 -5.07
C THR A 19 0.06 -2.44 -5.58
N ALA A 20 0.88 -2.30 -6.62
CA ALA A 20 1.60 -3.42 -7.22
C ALA A 20 2.52 -4.15 -6.22
N PHE A 21 3.03 -3.43 -5.21
CA PHE A 21 3.85 -4.00 -4.15
C PHE A 21 3.15 -5.10 -3.35
N ARG A 22 1.81 -5.08 -3.25
CA ARG A 22 1.04 -6.10 -2.52
C ARG A 22 1.12 -7.50 -3.14
N TYR A 23 1.35 -7.56 -4.45
CA TYR A 23 1.32 -8.81 -5.22
C TYR A 23 2.71 -9.39 -5.48
N GLY A 24 3.76 -8.67 -5.10
CA GLY A 24 5.13 -9.16 -5.17
C GLY A 24 5.39 -10.20 -4.09
N LYS A 25 6.02 -11.33 -4.45
CA LYS A 25 6.53 -12.26 -3.44
C LYS A 25 7.69 -11.61 -2.70
N LEU A 26 7.53 -11.47 -1.39
CA LEU A 26 8.61 -11.03 -0.52
C LEU A 26 9.67 -12.14 -0.44
N LYS A 27 10.95 -11.79 -0.64
CA LYS A 27 12.05 -12.76 -0.61
C LYS A 27 12.42 -13.19 0.81
N GLU A 28 12.23 -12.30 1.79
CA GLU A 28 12.61 -12.46 3.20
C GLU A 28 11.55 -11.82 4.09
N GLU A 29 11.22 -12.39 5.25
CA GLU A 29 10.28 -11.78 6.18
C GLU A 29 10.80 -10.42 6.67
N ILE A 30 9.97 -9.37 6.54
CA ILE A 30 10.26 -8.04 7.06
C ILE A 30 9.42 -7.78 8.31
N TYR A 31 10.08 -7.38 9.38
CA TYR A 31 9.43 -6.91 10.61
C TYR A 31 9.42 -5.38 10.60
N MET A 32 8.31 -4.79 11.00
CA MET A 32 8.15 -3.33 11.09
C MET A 32 7.69 -2.97 12.49
N GLU A 33 8.15 -1.82 12.98
CA GLU A 33 7.61 -1.25 14.22
C GLU A 33 6.14 -0.89 14.02
N LEU A 34 5.32 -1.19 15.04
CA LEU A 34 3.91 -0.83 15.02
C LEU A 34 3.79 0.70 15.20
N PRO A 35 3.18 1.43 14.26
CA PRO A 35 2.96 2.87 14.43
C PRO A 35 2.15 3.16 15.70
N GLU A 36 2.49 4.23 16.43
CA GLU A 36 1.83 4.59 17.70
C GLU A 36 0.32 4.75 17.53
N GLY A 37 -0.13 5.48 16.50
CA GLY A 37 -1.55 5.67 16.21
C GLY A 37 -2.31 4.38 15.88
N LEU A 38 -1.61 3.30 15.53
CA LEU A 38 -2.21 2.00 15.29
C LEU A 38 -2.31 1.18 16.58
N ARG A 39 -1.37 1.35 17.51
CA ARG A 39 -1.43 0.70 18.83
C ARG A 39 -2.70 1.08 19.58
N GLU A 40 -3.04 2.36 19.58
CA GLU A 40 -4.27 2.86 20.22
C GLU A 40 -5.54 2.28 19.57
N LEU A 41 -5.56 2.15 18.24
CA LEU A 41 -6.68 1.56 17.52
C LEU A 41 -6.84 0.06 17.81
N LEU A 42 -5.74 -0.68 17.94
CA LEU A 42 -5.77 -2.10 18.32
C LEU A 42 -6.34 -2.28 19.73
N GLU A 43 -5.92 -1.44 20.68
CA GLU A 43 -6.42 -1.48 22.06
C GLU A 43 -7.92 -1.17 22.13
N LEU A 44 -8.40 -0.21 21.31
CA LEU A 44 -9.82 0.11 21.20
C LEU A 44 -10.64 -1.00 20.54
N ALA A 45 -10.10 -1.64 19.50
CA ALA A 45 -10.78 -2.75 18.83
C ALA A 45 -10.88 -3.98 19.75
N GLU A 46 -9.80 -4.30 20.49
CA GLU A 46 -9.79 -5.37 21.48
C GLU A 46 -10.81 -5.12 22.59
N ALA A 47 -10.90 -3.89 23.10
CA ALA A 47 -11.89 -3.51 24.11
C ALA A 47 -13.35 -3.60 23.61
N GLN A 48 -13.57 -3.43 22.31
CA GLN A 48 -14.89 -3.51 21.66
C GLN A 48 -15.21 -4.91 21.12
N GLY A 49 -14.27 -5.86 21.19
CA GLY A 49 -14.42 -7.21 20.65
C GLY A 49 -14.50 -7.23 19.12
N GLU A 50 -13.82 -6.30 18.46
CA GLU A 50 -13.87 -6.10 17.01
C GLU A 50 -12.66 -6.77 16.34
N ASP A 51 -12.91 -7.77 15.48
CA ASP A 51 -11.86 -8.62 14.86
C ASP A 51 -11.25 -8.02 13.57
N ASP A 52 -11.76 -6.86 13.10
CA ASP A 52 -11.41 -6.28 11.79
C ASP A 52 -10.10 -5.46 11.77
N VAL A 53 -9.25 -5.62 12.78
CA VAL A 53 -7.95 -4.93 12.92
C VAL A 53 -6.99 -5.17 11.75
N VAL A 54 -7.07 -6.34 11.11
CA VAL A 54 -6.28 -6.67 9.90
C VAL A 54 -6.69 -5.80 8.71
N TYR A 55 -7.99 -5.51 8.57
CA TYR A 55 -8.49 -4.65 7.50
C TYR A 55 -8.04 -3.20 7.70
N MET A 56 -8.06 -2.69 8.94
CA MET A 56 -7.58 -1.35 9.27
C MET A 56 -6.08 -1.17 8.97
N LEU A 57 -5.26 -2.16 9.34
CA LEU A 57 -3.83 -2.24 8.99
C LEU A 57 -3.61 -2.14 7.48
N LEU A 58 -4.37 -2.91 6.70
CA LEU A 58 -4.27 -2.90 5.25
C LEU A 58 -4.62 -1.53 4.66
N GLN A 59 -5.65 -0.85 5.17
CA GLN A 59 -6.01 0.49 4.69
C GLN A 59 -4.93 1.52 4.99
N ILE A 60 -4.34 1.51 6.19
CA ILE A 60 -3.26 2.44 6.55
C ILE A 60 -2.04 2.23 5.67
N LEU A 61 -1.60 0.97 5.51
CA LEU A 61 -0.44 0.65 4.68
C LEU A 61 -0.65 0.99 3.20
N THR A 62 -1.88 1.25 2.76
CA THR A 62 -2.17 1.38 1.33
C THR A 62 -2.74 2.75 0.98
N GLY A 63 -3.20 3.49 1.97
CA GLY A 63 -3.47 4.93 1.88
C GLY A 63 -2.29 5.82 2.31
N HIS A 64 -1.27 5.30 3.00
CA HIS A 64 -0.05 6.06 3.36
C HIS A 64 1.23 5.62 2.65
N CYS A 65 1.33 4.39 2.17
CA CYS A 65 2.52 3.99 1.42
C CYS A 65 2.34 4.40 -0.04
N GLY A 66 2.89 5.57 -0.40
CA GLY A 66 3.33 5.78 -1.77
C GLY A 66 4.38 4.71 -2.08
N ALA A 67 3.98 3.67 -2.81
CA ALA A 67 4.91 2.68 -3.35
C ALA A 67 5.94 3.39 -4.27
N PRO A 68 7.13 2.81 -4.45
CA PRO A 68 8.38 3.56 -4.54
C PRO A 68 8.41 4.62 -5.64
N VAL A 69 8.92 5.79 -5.25
CA VAL A 69 9.57 6.79 -6.11
C VAL A 69 10.77 6.08 -6.76
N VAL A 70 10.58 5.62 -8.00
CA VAL A 70 11.66 5.19 -8.90
C VAL A 70 12.07 6.32 -9.82
#